data_AF-A0A2A3M1X2-F1
#
_entry.id   AF-A0A2A3M1X2-F1
#
_cell.length_a   1.000
_cell.length_b   1.000
_cell.length_c   1.000
_cell.angle_alpha   90.00
_cell.angle_beta   90.00
_cell.angle_gamma   90.00
#
_symmetry.space_group_name_H-M   'P 1'
#
loop_
_entity.id
_entity.type
_entity.pdbx_description
1 polymer ?
#
loop_
_entity_poly.entity_id
_entity_poly.type
_entity_poly.pdbx_seq_one_letter_code
_entity_poly.pdbx_strand_id
1 'polypeptide(L)' 'MNKPQLPEAPPRRTLLQRLFGAGIGQNLIKVWVTETGSYAFGQVVTETKVKLGRYTVLQWKTYRTPDLDREE' A
#
# COMPACT_ATOMS: atom_id res chain seq x y z
N MET A 1 -4.22 37.06 31.93
CA MET A 1 -3.38 37.30 30.74
C MET A 1 -3.48 36.10 29.81
N ASN A 2 -4.09 36.27 28.64
CA ASN A 2 -4.28 35.22 27.65
C ASN A 2 -2.97 35.08 26.86
N LYS A 3 -2.28 33.94 26.93
CA LYS A 3 -1.04 33.74 26.18
C LYS A 3 -1.37 33.72 24.67
N PRO A 4 -0.68 34.50 23.82
CA PRO A 4 -0.86 34.36 22.39
C PRO A 4 -0.42 32.94 21.97
N GLN A 5 -1.34 32.18 21.41
CA GLN A 5 -1.05 30.89 20.79
C GLN A 5 -0.21 31.19 19.54
N LEU A 6 1.08 30.87 19.61
CA LEU A 6 1.95 30.91 18.44
C LEU A 6 1.36 29.96 17.38
N PRO A 7 1.31 30.37 16.10
CA PRO A 7 0.83 29.51 15.04
C PRO A 7 1.69 28.25 14.99
N GLU A 8 1.04 27.09 15.10
CA GLU A 8 1.69 25.79 15.03
C GLU A 8 2.43 25.70 13.69
N ALA A 9 3.73 25.41 13.74
CA ALA A 9 4.53 25.36 12.52
C ALA A 9 3.94 24.31 11.56
N PRO A 10 3.90 24.58 10.24
CA PRO A 10 3.31 23.64 9.30
C PRO A 10 4.04 22.29 9.38
N PRO A 11 3.32 21.16 9.33
CA PRO A 11 3.90 19.85 9.49
C PRO A 11 4.97 19.62 8.41
N ARG A 12 6.18 19.23 8.85
CA ARG A 12 7.32 19.00 7.95
C ARG A 12 7.48 17.53 7.63
N ARG A 13 7.94 17.22 6.42
CA ARG A 13 8.33 15.84 6.05
C ARG A 13 9.50 15.38 6.90
N THR A 14 9.45 14.16 7.41
CA THR A 14 10.59 13.51 8.05
C THR A 14 11.73 13.28 7.04
N LEU A 15 12.94 13.02 7.52
CA LEU A 15 14.07 12.66 6.64
C LEU A 15 13.71 11.45 5.76
N LEU A 16 13.13 10.41 6.34
CA LEU A 16 12.72 9.20 5.60
C LEU A 16 11.63 9.52 4.56
N GLN A 17 10.64 10.34 4.90
CA GLN A 17 9.63 10.77 3.93
C GLN A 17 10.25 11.54 2.76
N ARG A 18 11.29 12.36 3.01
CA ARG A 18 12.01 13.06 1.94
C ARG A 18 12.81 12.10 1.06
N LEU A 19 13.61 11.22 1.67
CA LEU A 19 14.46 10.26 0.96
C LEU A 19 13.64 9.33 0.05
N PHE A 20 12.50 8.86 0.54
CA PHE A 20 11.64 7.93 -0.17
C PHE A 20 10.49 8.60 -0.94
N GLY A 21 10.39 9.93 -0.93
CA GLY A 21 9.36 10.67 -1.65
C GLY A 21 7.93 10.46 -1.12
N ALA A 22 7.76 10.15 0.16
CA ALA A 22 6.44 10.06 0.79
C ALA A 22 5.89 11.46 1.15
N GLY A 23 4.57 11.62 1.01
CA GLY A 23 3.87 12.86 1.37
C GLY A 23 3.82 13.11 2.88
N ILE A 24 3.53 14.35 3.27
CA ILE A 24 3.26 14.69 4.68
C ILE A 24 1.97 13.98 5.11
N GLY A 25 1.98 13.36 6.29
CA GLY A 25 0.83 12.59 6.79
C GLY A 25 0.57 11.28 6.04
N GLN A 26 1.40 10.91 5.07
CA GLN A 26 1.28 9.64 4.35
C GLN A 26 2.15 8.56 4.98
N ASN A 27 1.65 7.32 4.97
CA ASN A 27 2.43 6.16 5.37
C ASN A 27 3.66 6.01 4.48
N LEU A 28 4.82 5.79 5.11
CA LEU A 28 6.08 5.53 4.42
C LEU A 28 6.06 4.15 3.74
N ILE A 29 5.44 3.15 4.36
CA ILE A 29 5.29 1.80 3.81
C ILE A 29 3.82 1.61 3.41
N LYS A 30 3.57 1.14 2.18
CA LYS A 30 2.23 0.82 1.69
C LYS A 30 2.24 -0.56 1.06
N VAL A 31 1.28 -1.39 1.44
CA VAL A 31 1.03 -2.69 0.80
C VAL A 31 -0.25 -2.57 -0.02
N TRP A 32 -0.17 -2.94 -1.29
CA TRP A 32 -1.29 -2.94 -2.21
C TRP A 32 -1.56 -4.38 -2.62
N VAL A 33 -2.80 -4.81 -2.46
CA VAL A 33 -3.29 -6.11 -2.91
C VAL A 33 -4.42 -5.81 -3.89
N THR A 34 -4.30 -6.30 -5.12
CA THR A 34 -5.27 -6.03 -6.18
C THR A 34 -5.58 -7.31 -6.91
N GLU A 35 -6.86 -7.63 -7.04
CA GLU A 35 -7.29 -8.68 -7.95
C GLU A 35 -7.16 -8.17 -9.39
N THR A 36 -6.29 -8.81 -10.17
CA THR A 36 -5.90 -8.38 -11.52
C THR A 36 -6.51 -9.21 -12.63
N GLY A 37 -7.19 -10.30 -12.29
CA GLY A 37 -7.90 -11.13 -13.26
C GLY A 37 -8.61 -12.30 -12.60
N SER A 38 -9.75 -12.63 -13.18
CA SER A 38 -10.48 -13.87 -12.94
C SER A 38 -10.48 -14.66 -14.25
N TYR A 39 -10.09 -15.92 -14.18
CA TYR A 39 -9.90 -16.81 -15.32
C TYR A 39 -10.83 -18.02 -15.22
N ALA A 40 -10.83 -18.88 -16.24
CA ALA A 40 -11.62 -20.11 -16.27
C ALA A 40 -11.39 -20.96 -15.01
N PHE A 41 -12.41 -21.73 -14.60
CA PHE A 41 -12.38 -22.56 -13.38
C PHE A 41 -12.22 -21.76 -12.07
N GLY A 42 -12.64 -20.50 -12.06
CA GLY A 42 -12.62 -19.65 -10.87
C GLY A 42 -11.22 -19.23 -10.42
N GLN A 43 -10.20 -19.40 -11.28
CA GLN A 43 -8.83 -19.00 -10.94
C GLN A 43 -8.73 -17.48 -10.79
N VAL A 44 -8.28 -17.04 -9.62
CA VAL A 44 -8.08 -15.64 -9.27
C VAL A 44 -6.60 -15.29 -9.27
N VAL A 45 -6.26 -14.16 -9.88
CA VAL A 45 -4.89 -13.63 -9.88
C VAL A 45 -4.83 -12.37 -9.05
N THR A 46 -4.11 -12.45 -7.95
CA THR A 46 -3.87 -11.33 -7.05
C THR A 46 -2.46 -10.79 -7.27
N GLU A 47 -2.35 -9.52 -7.62
CA GLU A 47 -1.08 -8.80 -7.61
C GLU A 47 -0.87 -8.12 -6.27
N THR A 48 0.28 -8.36 -5.65
CA THR A 48 0.69 -7.68 -4.42
C THR A 48 1.91 -6.81 -4.69
N LYS A 49 1.87 -5.56 -4.22
CA LYS A 49 2.98 -4.60 -4.31
C LYS A 49 3.28 -4.02 -2.93
N VAL A 50 4.54 -4.10 -2.52
CA VAL A 50 5.05 -3.38 -1.37
C VAL A 50 5.78 -2.14 -1.87
N LYS A 51 5.38 -0.97 -1.37
CA LYS A 51 5.96 0.32 -1.69
C LYS A 51 6.61 0.97 -0.47
N LEU A 52 7.78 1.55 -0.67
CA LEU A 52 8.45 2.45 0.26
C LEU A 52 8.47 3.86 -0.34
N GLY A 53 7.57 4.71 0.15
CA GLY A 53 7.26 6.01 -0.43
C GLY A 53 6.82 5.87 -1.89
N ARG A 54 7.58 6.44 -2.83
CA ARG A 54 7.32 6.36 -4.28
C ARG A 54 7.86 5.10 -4.95
N TYR A 55 8.71 4.33 -4.28
CA TYR A 55 9.41 3.18 -4.86
C TYR A 55 8.66 1.88 -4.58
N THR A 56 8.46 1.04 -5.60
CA THR A 56 8.03 -0.34 -5.39
C THR A 56 9.26 -1.17 -5.05
N VAL A 57 9.28 -1.77 -3.86
CA VAL A 57 10.41 -2.58 -3.38
C VAL A 57 10.22 -4.06 -3.67
N LEU A 58 8.98 -4.52 -3.72
CA LEU A 58 8.64 -5.90 -4.03
C LEU A 58 7.29 -5.94 -4.75
N GLN A 59 7.19 -6.79 -5.77
CA GLN A 59 5.96 -7.06 -6.49
C GLN A 59 5.91 -8.54 -6.86
N TRP A 60 4.77 -9.17 -6.61
CA TRP A 60 4.53 -10.55 -7.04
C TRP A 60 3.07 -10.76 -7.41
N LYS A 61 2.82 -11.85 -8.13
CA LYS A 61 1.48 -12.32 -8.46
C LYS A 61 1.27 -13.67 -7.80
N THR A 62 0.13 -13.81 -7.14
CA THR A 62 -0.35 -15.07 -6.61
C THR A 62 -1.49 -15.55 -7.48
N TYR A 63 -1.38 -16.78 -7.94
CA TYR A 63 -2.41 -17.46 -8.70
C TYR A 63 -3.10 -18.43 -7.75
N ARG A 64 -4.39 -18.25 -7.53
CA ARG A 64 -5.20 -19.15 -6.71
C ARG A 64 -6.29 -19.74 -7.58
N THR A 65 -6.19 -21.02 -7.85
CA THR A 65 -7.33 -21.78 -8.38
C THR A 65 -8.05 -22.38 -7.17
N PRO A 66 -9.33 -22.08 -6.94
CA PRO A 66 -10.09 -22.80 -5.93
C PRO A 66 -10.13 -24.29 -6.29
N ASP A 67 -9.90 -25.16 -5.31
CA ASP A 67 -10.02 -26.60 -5.55
C ASP A 67 -11.45 -26.91 -6.01
N LEU A 68 -11.57 -27.48 -7.20
CA LEU A 68 -12.83 -27.95 -7.78
C LEU A 68 -13.26 -29.26 -7.11
N ASP A 69 -13.31 -29.31 -5.77
CA ASP A 69 -13.71 -30.53 -5.07
C ASP A 69 -14.81 -30.23 -4.03
N ARG A 70 -16.06 -30.47 -4.46
CA ARG A 70 -17.02 -31.39 -3.83
C ARG A 70 -18.44 -31.11 -4.34
N GLU A 71 -18.78 -31.66 -5.50
CA GLU A 71 -20.11 -32.25 -5.65
C GLU A 71 -20.00 -33.65 -5.05
N GLU A 72 -20.58 -33.84 -3.87
CA GLU A 72 -20.89 -35.14 -3.27
C GLU A 72 -22.39 -35.39 -3.43
#